data_AF-A0A1B7N4M3-F1
#
_entry.id   AF-A0A1B7N4M3-F1
#
_cell.length_a   1.000
_cell.length_b   1.000
_cell.length_c   1.000
_cell.angle_alpha   90.00
_cell.angle_beta   90.00
_cell.angle_gamma   90.00
#
_symmetry.space_group_name_H-M   'P 1'
#
loop_
_entity.id
_entity.type
_entity.pdbx_description
1 polymer ?
#
loop_
_entity_poly.entity_id
_entity_poly.type
_entity_poly.pdbx_seq_one_letter_code
_entity_poly.pdbx_strand_id
1 'polypeptide(L)'
;MSSTDPQQSASGSQDPTSYLRSATFTRDGPAVSVENAVTANDLLLGAYDPAKLHPLAQLGDQLDYLVLDDDKTSELPGAGTAIPSRGWSDDLCYGTGTMYLSGLALGGVWGVSEGARRPLAVSNTRLRINSVLNSVTRRGTFIGNSAGVLALVYNGINSSIDGFRGKHDTAGSMAAGALTGALYKSTAGVKPALAAATFVSGMAGIWSYVKKRV
;
A
#
# COMPACT_ATOMS: atom_id res chain seq x y z
N MET A 1 78.16 43.65 42.16
CA MET A 1 77.19 43.65 41.04
C MET A 1 77.23 42.27 40.41
N SER A 2 76.06 41.62 40.37
CA SER A 2 75.84 40.23 40.01
C SER A 2 75.36 40.15 38.57
N SER A 3 75.89 39.20 37.80
CA SER A 3 75.25 38.70 36.57
C SER A 3 75.52 37.19 36.45
N THR A 4 74.42 36.45 36.50
CA THR A 4 74.08 35.13 35.95
C THR A 4 74.95 34.57 34.83
N ASP A 5 75.27 33.26 34.89
CA ASP A 5 74.68 32.15 34.08
C ASP A 5 75.27 30.79 34.52
N PRO A 6 74.58 29.61 34.31
CA PRO A 6 74.80 28.84 33.07
C PRO A 6 73.64 27.94 32.55
N GLN A 7 73.40 28.02 31.22
CA GLN A 7 73.65 27.01 30.17
C GLN A 7 73.19 25.52 30.29
N GLN A 8 72.04 25.21 29.66
CA GLN A 8 71.72 24.19 28.63
C GLN A 8 72.53 22.87 28.44
N SER A 9 71.82 21.71 28.42
CA SER A 9 71.70 20.71 27.30
C SER A 9 71.70 19.22 27.71
N ALA A 10 70.74 18.43 27.21
CA ALA A 10 70.93 17.24 26.33
C ALA A 10 69.92 16.08 26.56
N SER A 11 69.29 15.66 25.45
CA SER A 11 68.42 14.50 25.28
C SER A 11 69.17 13.17 25.37
N GLY A 12 68.60 12.18 26.07
CA GLY A 12 69.09 10.79 26.13
C GLY A 12 68.08 9.82 25.52
N SER A 13 68.52 9.06 24.53
CA SER A 13 67.83 8.01 23.78
C SER A 13 67.04 7.03 24.66
N GLN A 14 65.71 6.99 24.50
CA GLN A 14 64.90 5.88 25.01
C GLN A 14 65.10 4.67 24.09
N ASP A 15 65.68 3.60 24.62
CA ASP A 15 65.85 2.32 23.92
C ASP A 15 64.45 1.79 23.51
N PRO A 16 64.17 1.58 22.21
CA PRO A 16 62.84 1.13 21.77
C PRO A 16 62.43 -0.20 22.40
N THR A 17 63.40 -1.03 22.81
CA THR A 17 63.11 -2.29 23.51
C THR A 17 62.66 -2.09 24.95
N SER A 18 62.96 -0.94 25.56
CA SER A 18 62.49 -0.58 26.89
C SER A 18 61.05 -0.05 26.85
N TYR A 19 60.70 0.67 25.78
CA TYR A 19 59.34 1.17 25.55
C TYR A 19 58.36 0.04 25.24
N LEU A 20 58.74 -0.92 24.39
CA LEU A 20 57.91 -2.09 24.09
C LEU A 20 57.68 -3.00 25.31
N ARG A 21 58.61 -3.02 26.28
CA ARG A 21 58.46 -3.80 27.50
C ARG A 21 57.54 -3.15 28.53
N SER A 22 57.37 -1.83 28.50
CA SER A 22 56.53 -1.09 29.46
C SER A 22 55.20 -0.62 28.88
N ALA A 23 55.06 -0.62 27.55
CA ALA A 23 53.82 -0.22 26.88
C ALA A 23 52.69 -1.22 27.16
N THR A 24 51.68 -0.74 27.88
CA THR A 24 50.41 -1.47 28.08
C THR A 24 49.39 -0.91 27.09
N PHE A 25 48.87 -1.76 26.22
CA PHE A 25 47.89 -1.36 25.21
C PHE A 25 46.48 -1.60 25.74
N THR A 26 45.78 -0.53 26.09
CA THR A 26 44.37 -0.57 26.50
C THR A 26 43.50 -0.29 25.27
N ARG A 27 42.56 -1.18 24.96
CA ARG A 27 41.59 -0.98 23.88
C ARG A 27 40.35 -0.30 24.48
N ASP A 28 40.09 0.94 24.10
CA ASP A 28 38.89 1.67 24.51
C ASP A 28 37.74 1.30 23.57
N GLY A 29 36.99 0.26 23.94
CA GLY A 29 35.87 -0.27 23.16
C GLY A 29 35.15 -1.38 23.92
N PRO A 30 33.90 -1.69 23.56
CA PRO A 30 33.12 -2.71 24.25
C PRO A 30 33.88 -4.05 24.24
N ALA A 31 33.95 -4.70 25.41
CA ALA A 31 34.60 -5.99 25.57
C ALA A 31 33.92 -7.01 24.64
N VAL A 32 34.60 -7.37 23.55
CA VAL A 32 34.13 -8.42 22.64
C VAL A 32 34.28 -9.73 23.39
N SER A 33 33.18 -10.45 23.63
CA SER A 33 33.18 -11.75 24.28
C SER A 33 34.15 -12.69 23.58
N VAL A 34 35.12 -13.23 24.32
CA VAL A 34 36.25 -14.06 23.82
C VAL A 34 35.77 -15.30 23.07
N GLU A 35 34.53 -15.73 23.32
CA GLU A 35 33.86 -16.83 22.63
C GLU A 35 33.58 -16.56 21.14
N ASN A 36 33.48 -15.29 20.73
CA ASN A 36 33.26 -14.87 19.34
C ASN A 36 34.43 -14.05 18.78
N ALA A 37 35.59 -14.05 19.44
CA ALA A 37 36.76 -13.36 18.95
C ALA A 37 37.34 -14.11 17.75
N VAL A 38 37.28 -13.50 16.56
CA VAL A 38 37.85 -14.08 15.33
C VAL A 38 39.35 -14.26 15.54
N THR A 39 39.78 -15.52 15.66
CA THR A 39 41.19 -15.86 15.85
C THR A 39 41.89 -16.00 14.50
N ALA A 40 43.20 -15.73 14.45
CA ALA A 40 43.99 -15.91 13.23
C ALA A 40 43.96 -17.37 12.71
N ASN A 41 43.69 -18.32 13.60
CA ASN A 41 43.53 -19.74 13.27
C ASN A 41 42.24 -20.01 12.48
N ASP A 42 41.18 -19.26 12.77
CA ASP A 42 39.87 -19.35 12.10
C ASP A 42 39.94 -18.79 10.65
N LEU A 43 40.80 -17.78 10.45
CA LEU A 43 41.09 -17.19 9.14
C LEU A 43 41.94 -18.13 8.26
N LEU A 44 42.87 -18.88 8.86
CA LEU A 44 43.71 -19.87 8.16
C LEU A 44 42.95 -21.15 7.79
N LEU A 45 41.90 -21.50 8.55
CA LEU A 45 41.09 -22.70 8.33
C LEU A 45 39.95 -22.49 7.32
N GLY A 46 39.81 -21.30 6.73
CA GLY A 46 38.79 -21.02 5.71
C GLY A 46 37.35 -21.08 6.24
N ALA A 47 37.16 -21.03 7.56
CA ALA A 47 35.85 -21.04 8.21
C ALA A 47 35.12 -19.69 8.08
N TYR A 48 35.75 -18.70 7.45
CA TYR A 48 35.21 -17.36 7.26
C TYR A 48 34.57 -17.22 5.87
N ASP A 49 33.27 -16.94 5.84
CA ASP A 49 32.52 -16.72 4.61
C ASP A 49 32.77 -15.30 4.07
N PRO A 50 33.48 -15.13 2.94
CA PRO A 50 33.79 -13.82 2.37
C PRO A 50 32.53 -13.07 1.89
N ALA A 51 31.41 -13.77 1.69
CA ALA A 51 30.14 -13.15 1.36
C ALA A 51 29.56 -12.34 2.54
N LYS A 52 30.07 -12.49 3.77
CA LYS A 52 29.63 -11.68 4.92
C LYS A 52 30.45 -10.40 5.15
N LEU A 53 31.53 -10.20 4.41
CA LEU A 53 32.42 -9.03 4.53
C LEU A 53 32.08 -7.89 3.58
N HIS A 54 31.23 -8.14 2.58
CA HIS A 54 30.81 -7.07 1.69
C HIS A 54 29.85 -6.13 2.43
N PRO A 55 29.92 -4.80 2.22
CA PRO A 55 29.09 -3.81 2.91
C PRO A 55 27.57 -3.94 2.64
N LEU A 56 27.13 -4.93 1.85
CA LEU A 56 25.72 -5.27 1.66
C LEU A 56 25.31 -6.57 2.37
N ALA A 57 26.23 -7.28 3.03
CA ALA A 57 25.93 -8.47 3.83
C ALA A 57 25.01 -8.18 5.03
N GLN A 58 25.04 -6.93 5.51
CA GLN A 58 24.20 -6.47 6.61
C GLN A 58 22.85 -5.89 6.15
N LEU A 59 22.59 -5.86 4.84
CA LEU A 59 21.33 -5.36 4.29
C LEU A 59 20.24 -6.43 4.19
N GLY A 60 20.56 -7.73 4.30
CA GLY A 60 19.56 -8.80 4.19
C GLY A 60 18.49 -8.79 5.29
N ASP A 61 18.85 -8.37 6.50
CA ASP A 61 17.96 -8.35 7.68
C ASP A 61 17.28 -6.97 7.88
N GLN A 62 17.83 -5.91 7.26
CA GLN A 62 17.22 -4.56 7.26
C GLN A 62 16.42 -4.24 5.99
N LEU A 63 16.37 -5.14 4.99
CA LEU A 63 15.51 -4.99 3.81
C LEU A 63 14.11 -5.59 4.00
N ASP A 64 13.64 -5.74 5.23
CA ASP A 64 12.30 -6.23 5.54
C ASP A 64 11.22 -5.12 5.46
N TYR A 65 11.52 -4.02 4.79
CA TYR A 65 10.57 -2.90 4.62
C TYR A 65 9.44 -3.23 3.63
N LEU A 66 9.69 -4.11 2.65
CA LEU A 66 8.67 -4.51 1.68
C LEU A 66 7.67 -5.53 2.26
N VAL A 67 8.06 -6.25 3.31
CA VAL A 67 7.20 -7.21 4.01
C VAL A 67 6.41 -6.52 5.12
N LEU A 68 7.03 -5.57 5.84
CA LEU A 68 6.36 -4.81 6.91
C LEU A 68 5.22 -3.90 6.42
N ASP A 69 5.26 -3.41 5.17
CA ASP A 69 4.14 -2.65 4.58
C ASP A 69 2.99 -3.56 4.14
N ASP A 70 3.30 -4.75 3.59
CA ASP A 70 2.29 -5.79 3.31
C ASP A 70 1.64 -6.28 4.62
N ASP A 71 2.40 -6.44 5.70
CA ASP A 71 1.87 -6.85 7.01
C ASP A 71 1.05 -5.74 7.68
N LYS A 72 1.45 -4.45 7.58
CA LYS A 72 0.64 -3.33 8.08
C LYS A 72 -0.70 -3.17 7.36
N THR A 73 -0.78 -3.54 6.07
CA THR A 73 -2.07 -3.59 5.36
C THR A 73 -2.88 -4.85 5.69
N SER A 74 -2.21 -5.89 6.21
CA SER A 74 -2.81 -7.16 6.63
C SER A 74 -3.38 -7.14 8.07
N GLU A 75 -3.03 -6.16 8.90
CA GLU A 75 -3.60 -6.02 10.25
C GLU A 75 -5.01 -5.40 10.27
N LEU A 76 -5.56 -4.97 9.13
CA LEU A 76 -6.96 -4.56 9.07
C LEU A 76 -7.88 -5.78 9.19
N PRO A 77 -8.88 -5.74 10.10
CA PRO A 77 -9.81 -6.86 10.30
C PRO A 77 -10.58 -7.16 9.01
N GLY A 78 -10.18 -8.21 8.30
CA GLY A 78 -10.69 -8.58 6.97
C GLY A 78 -9.65 -9.14 5.99
N ALA A 79 -8.35 -9.04 6.30
CA ALA A 79 -7.25 -9.54 5.46
C ALA A 79 -7.18 -11.08 5.33
N GLY A 80 -7.97 -11.84 6.09
CA GLY A 80 -8.01 -13.31 6.05
C GLY A 80 -8.81 -13.92 4.90
N THR A 81 -9.10 -13.18 3.82
CA THR A 81 -9.84 -13.72 2.66
C THR A 81 -8.84 -14.19 1.59
N ALA A 82 -9.19 -15.24 0.84
CA ALA A 82 -8.29 -16.14 0.09
C ALA A 82 -7.31 -15.53 -0.96
N ILE A 83 -7.28 -14.22 -1.14
CA ILE A 83 -6.19 -13.50 -1.80
C ILE A 83 -5.89 -12.26 -0.92
N PRO A 84 -4.68 -12.13 -0.33
CA PRO A 84 -4.29 -10.94 0.42
C PRO A 84 -4.53 -9.70 -0.44
N SER A 85 -5.32 -8.74 0.04
CA SER A 85 -5.54 -7.47 -0.66
C SER A 85 -4.20 -6.75 -0.78
N ARG A 86 -3.68 -6.57 -2.00
CA ARG A 86 -2.35 -5.96 -2.23
C ARG A 86 -2.37 -4.43 -2.09
N GLY A 87 -3.04 -3.92 -1.07
CA GLY A 87 -3.17 -2.50 -0.76
C GLY A 87 -4.35 -1.79 -1.43
N TRP A 88 -4.58 -0.55 -1.02
CA TRP A 88 -5.69 0.31 -1.46
C TRP A 88 -5.73 0.58 -2.97
N SER A 89 -4.58 0.52 -3.65
CA SER A 89 -4.46 0.65 -5.11
C SER A 89 -5.04 -0.55 -5.85
N ASP A 90 -4.99 -1.74 -5.24
CA ASP A 90 -5.51 -2.99 -5.77
C ASP A 90 -7.04 -2.97 -5.79
N ASP A 91 -7.63 -2.60 -4.64
CA ASP A 91 -9.08 -2.37 -4.49
C ASP A 91 -9.57 -1.28 -5.45
N LEU A 92 -8.75 -0.25 -5.69
CA LEU A 92 -9.10 0.79 -6.65
C LEU A 92 -9.07 0.28 -8.09
N CYS A 93 -8.01 -0.42 -8.52
CA CYS A 93 -7.86 -0.91 -9.89
C CYS A 93 -8.87 -2.02 -10.20
N TYR A 94 -8.85 -3.09 -9.41
CA TYR A 94 -9.69 -4.26 -9.63
C TYR A 94 -11.14 -4.01 -9.20
N GLY A 95 -11.37 -3.31 -8.10
CA GLY A 95 -12.73 -2.95 -7.67
C GLY A 95 -13.42 -2.00 -8.65
N THR A 96 -12.73 -0.96 -9.12
CA THR A 96 -13.32 -0.05 -10.12
C THR A 96 -13.49 -0.73 -11.47
N GLY A 97 -12.50 -1.51 -11.93
CA GLY A 97 -12.56 -2.24 -13.20
C GLY A 97 -13.69 -3.27 -13.24
N THR A 98 -13.85 -4.06 -12.18
CA THR A 98 -14.94 -5.04 -12.07
C THR A 98 -16.30 -4.37 -11.97
N MET A 99 -16.43 -3.25 -11.26
CA MET A 99 -17.69 -2.49 -11.20
C MET A 99 -18.04 -1.86 -12.55
N TYR A 100 -17.03 -1.37 -13.29
CA TYR A 100 -17.21 -0.83 -14.64
C TYR A 100 -17.70 -1.90 -15.61
N LEU A 101 -17.01 -3.04 -15.67
CA LEU A 101 -17.35 -4.14 -16.57
C LEU A 101 -18.70 -4.78 -16.21
N SER A 102 -19.02 -4.95 -14.92
CA SER A 102 -20.34 -5.42 -14.49
C SER A 102 -21.44 -4.43 -14.84
N GLY A 103 -21.19 -3.13 -14.70
CA GLY A 103 -22.10 -2.07 -15.16
C GLY A 103 -22.33 -2.10 -16.67
N LEU A 104 -21.27 -2.31 -17.47
CA LEU A 104 -21.38 -2.51 -18.92
C LEU A 104 -22.18 -3.76 -19.27
N ALA A 105 -21.95 -4.88 -18.57
CA ALA A 105 -22.68 -6.12 -18.81
C ALA A 105 -24.18 -5.97 -18.51
N LEU A 106 -24.53 -5.46 -17.32
CA LEU A 106 -25.92 -5.24 -16.92
C LEU A 106 -26.60 -4.20 -17.81
N GLY A 107 -25.92 -3.08 -18.09
CA GLY A 107 -26.46 -2.04 -18.97
C GLY A 107 -26.57 -2.48 -20.42
N GLY A 108 -25.67 -3.36 -20.87
CA GLY A 108 -25.72 -3.98 -22.19
C GLY A 108 -26.92 -4.92 -22.32
N VAL A 109 -27.12 -5.82 -21.37
CA VAL A 109 -28.31 -6.71 -21.34
C VAL A 109 -29.61 -5.91 -21.30
N TRP A 110 -29.66 -4.84 -20.49
CA TRP A 110 -30.82 -3.96 -20.47
C TRP A 110 -31.00 -3.24 -21.81
N GLY A 111 -29.92 -2.75 -22.41
CA GLY A 111 -29.93 -2.16 -23.74
C GLY A 111 -30.45 -3.12 -24.80
N VAL A 112 -30.07 -4.41 -24.78
CA VAL A 112 -30.60 -5.43 -25.70
C VAL A 112 -32.13 -5.52 -25.57
N SER A 113 -32.63 -5.65 -24.34
CA SER A 113 -34.07 -5.73 -24.09
C SER A 113 -34.79 -4.46 -24.55
N GLU A 114 -34.24 -3.28 -24.28
CA GLU A 114 -34.84 -2.02 -24.69
C GLU A 114 -34.85 -1.87 -26.22
N GLY A 115 -33.73 -2.16 -26.88
CA GLY A 115 -33.62 -2.11 -28.34
C GLY A 115 -34.50 -3.11 -29.07
N ALA A 116 -34.68 -4.31 -28.51
CA ALA A 116 -35.51 -5.35 -29.11
C ALA A 116 -37.01 -5.03 -29.02
N ARG A 117 -37.42 -4.34 -27.95
CA ARG A 117 -38.81 -3.92 -27.70
C ARG A 117 -39.20 -2.62 -28.41
N ARG A 118 -38.24 -1.88 -28.97
CA ARG A 118 -38.54 -0.64 -29.70
C ARG A 118 -39.34 -0.94 -30.98
N PRO A 119 -40.54 -0.33 -31.15
CA PRO A 119 -41.31 -0.51 -32.37
C PRO A 119 -40.57 0.15 -33.54
N LEU A 120 -40.42 -0.58 -34.63
CA LEU A 120 -39.82 -0.09 -35.88
C LEU A 120 -40.92 0.08 -36.92
N ALA A 121 -40.89 1.20 -37.65
CA ALA A 121 -41.87 1.50 -38.69
C ALA A 121 -41.81 0.52 -39.88
N VAL A 122 -40.70 -0.22 -40.03
CA VAL A 122 -40.47 -1.18 -41.12
C VAL A 122 -39.80 -2.43 -40.58
N SER A 123 -40.26 -3.62 -40.98
CA SER A 123 -39.79 -4.93 -40.52
C SER A 123 -38.47 -5.38 -41.17
N ASN A 124 -37.45 -4.50 -41.22
CA ASN A 124 -36.13 -4.83 -41.75
C ASN A 124 -35.19 -5.28 -40.63
N THR A 125 -34.72 -6.53 -40.70
CA THR A 125 -33.79 -7.12 -39.73
C THR A 125 -32.52 -6.29 -39.52
N ARG A 126 -31.99 -5.64 -40.57
CA ARG A 126 -30.79 -4.79 -40.47
C ARG A 126 -31.05 -3.52 -39.64
N LEU A 127 -32.21 -2.89 -39.82
CA LEU A 127 -32.62 -1.73 -39.01
C LEU A 127 -32.81 -2.13 -37.54
N ARG A 128 -33.32 -3.34 -37.30
CA ARG A 128 -33.52 -3.86 -35.94
C ARG A 128 -32.21 -4.11 -35.22
N ILE A 129 -31.24 -4.72 -35.89
CA ILE A 129 -29.90 -4.93 -35.35
C ILE A 129 -29.23 -3.60 -35.02
N ASN A 130 -29.33 -2.58 -35.89
CA ASN A 130 -28.78 -1.26 -35.63
C ASN A 130 -29.41 -0.58 -34.40
N SER A 131 -30.75 -0.62 -34.30
CA SER A 131 -31.47 -0.09 -33.13
C SER A 131 -31.04 -0.77 -31.83
N VAL A 132 -30.91 -2.10 -31.85
CA VAL A 132 -30.42 -2.89 -30.71
C VAL A 132 -29.00 -2.48 -30.34
N LEU A 133 -28.06 -2.49 -31.28
CA LEU A 133 -26.67 -2.08 -31.03
C LEU A 133 -26.58 -0.67 -30.46
N ASN A 134 -27.30 0.29 -31.02
CA ASN A 134 -27.30 1.67 -30.53
C ASN A 134 -27.83 1.76 -29.09
N SER A 135 -28.90 1.01 -28.78
CA SER A 135 -29.43 0.95 -27.42
C SER A 135 -28.49 0.26 -26.42
N VAL A 136 -27.80 -0.81 -26.84
CA VAL A 136 -26.78 -1.51 -26.04
C VAL A 136 -25.63 -0.59 -25.72
N THR A 137 -25.05 0.08 -26.71
CA THR A 137 -23.94 1.00 -26.49
C THR A 137 -24.34 2.17 -25.60
N ARG A 138 -25.49 2.82 -25.87
CA ARG A 138 -25.97 3.94 -25.07
C ARG A 138 -26.26 3.56 -23.61
N ARG A 139 -26.98 2.45 -23.38
CA ARG A 139 -27.37 2.04 -22.01
C ARG A 139 -26.22 1.39 -21.25
N GLY A 140 -25.42 0.59 -21.94
CA GLY A 140 -24.20 -0.03 -21.44
C GLY A 140 -23.22 1.03 -20.95
N THR A 141 -22.75 1.91 -21.83
CA THR A 141 -21.75 2.94 -21.46
C THR A 141 -22.25 3.89 -20.37
N PHE A 142 -23.53 4.26 -20.38
CA PHE A 142 -24.11 5.10 -19.33
C PHE A 142 -24.01 4.42 -17.96
N ILE A 143 -24.45 3.17 -17.85
CA ILE A 143 -24.43 2.43 -16.56
C ILE A 143 -23.01 2.06 -16.15
N GLY A 144 -22.17 1.62 -17.10
CA GLY A 144 -20.76 1.30 -16.85
C GLY A 144 -19.99 2.50 -16.31
N ASN A 145 -20.03 3.64 -17.01
CA ASN A 145 -19.33 4.86 -16.58
C ASN A 145 -19.81 5.32 -15.19
N SER A 146 -21.13 5.29 -14.96
CA SER A 146 -21.70 5.64 -13.65
C SER A 146 -21.24 4.70 -12.54
N ALA A 147 -21.24 3.39 -12.77
CA ALA A 147 -20.85 2.39 -11.79
C ALA A 147 -19.35 2.46 -11.47
N GLY A 148 -18.51 2.66 -12.49
CA GLY A 148 -17.06 2.88 -12.31
C GLY A 148 -16.75 4.13 -11.49
N VAL A 149 -17.39 5.27 -11.79
CA VAL A 149 -17.17 6.51 -11.01
C VAL A 149 -17.61 6.34 -9.55
N LEU A 150 -18.75 5.69 -9.30
CA LEU A 150 -19.20 5.41 -7.94
C LEU A 150 -18.21 4.52 -7.17
N ALA A 151 -17.69 3.46 -7.79
CA ALA A 151 -16.69 2.60 -7.17
C ALA A 151 -15.39 3.34 -6.88
N LEU A 152 -14.90 4.14 -7.82
CA LEU A 152 -13.67 4.93 -7.67
C LEU A 152 -13.80 5.90 -6.49
N VAL A 153 -14.88 6.68 -6.45
CA VAL A 153 -15.14 7.65 -5.39
C VAL A 153 -15.35 6.95 -4.05
N TYR A 154 -16.08 5.83 -4.00
CA TYR A 154 -16.25 5.04 -2.78
C TYR A 154 -14.92 4.52 -2.25
N ASN A 155 -14.13 3.84 -3.07
CA ASN A 155 -12.85 3.28 -2.66
C ASN A 155 -11.86 4.37 -2.22
N GLY A 156 -11.82 5.51 -2.94
CA GLY A 156 -10.99 6.65 -2.55
C GLY A 156 -11.39 7.28 -1.21
N ILE A 157 -12.69 7.50 -0.99
CA ILE A 157 -13.19 8.05 0.28
C ILE A 157 -13.02 7.04 1.41
N ASN A 158 -13.34 5.77 1.17
CA ASN A 158 -13.21 4.71 2.16
C ASN A 158 -11.74 4.59 2.61
N SER A 159 -10.81 4.42 1.66
CA SER A 159 -9.36 4.37 1.94
C SER A 159 -8.85 5.62 2.66
N SER A 160 -9.35 6.82 2.32
CA SER A 160 -8.99 8.06 3.04
C SER A 160 -9.45 8.00 4.51
N ILE A 161 -10.71 7.61 4.75
CA ILE A 161 -11.27 7.49 6.10
C ILE A 161 -10.51 6.44 6.91
N ASP A 162 -10.20 5.30 6.29
CA ASP A 162 -9.49 4.21 6.92
C ASP A 162 -8.04 4.61 7.25
N GLY A 163 -7.37 5.36 6.38
CA GLY A 163 -6.05 5.92 6.63
C GLY A 163 -6.02 6.91 7.79
N PHE A 164 -7.05 7.77 7.93
CA PHE A 164 -7.13 8.70 9.06
C PHE A 164 -7.53 8.04 10.38
N ARG A 165 -8.33 6.98 10.35
CA ARG A 165 -8.93 6.38 11.56
C ARG A 165 -8.26 5.08 11.99
N GLY A 166 -7.44 4.47 11.14
CA GLY A 166 -6.68 3.25 11.40
C GLY A 166 -7.52 1.99 11.63
N LYS A 167 -8.82 2.03 11.31
CA LYS A 167 -9.77 0.92 11.54
C LYS A 167 -10.85 0.88 10.46
N HIS A 168 -11.12 -0.32 9.96
CA HIS A 168 -12.28 -0.60 9.10
C HIS A 168 -13.55 -0.81 9.92
N ASP A 169 -14.32 0.26 10.06
CA ASP A 169 -15.61 0.24 10.76
C ASP A 169 -16.80 0.30 9.79
N THR A 170 -17.91 -0.30 10.19
CA THR A 170 -19.17 -0.19 9.44
C THR A 170 -19.67 1.24 9.33
N ALA A 171 -19.42 2.07 10.35
CA ALA A 171 -19.71 3.50 10.29
C ALA A 171 -18.82 4.24 9.26
N GLY A 172 -17.57 3.80 9.07
CA GLY A 172 -16.66 4.33 8.04
C GLY A 172 -17.17 4.01 6.64
N SER A 173 -17.48 2.74 6.38
CA SER A 173 -18.06 2.29 5.10
C SER A 173 -19.40 2.95 4.78
N MET A 174 -20.29 3.11 5.77
CA MET A 174 -21.56 3.82 5.59
C MET A 174 -21.37 5.32 5.33
N ALA A 175 -20.42 5.97 6.01
CA ALA A 175 -20.11 7.37 5.78
C ALA A 175 -19.45 7.59 4.41
N ALA A 176 -18.56 6.70 4.00
CA ALA A 176 -17.97 6.69 2.66
C ALA A 176 -19.06 6.56 1.60
N GLY A 177 -19.97 5.60 1.75
CA GLY A 177 -21.12 5.43 0.85
C GLY A 177 -22.04 6.65 0.79
N ALA A 178 -22.30 7.29 1.93
CA ALA A 178 -23.08 8.52 1.98
C ALA A 178 -22.41 9.67 1.22
N LEU A 179 -21.10 9.88 1.45
CA LEU A 179 -20.32 10.91 0.77
C LEU A 179 -20.22 10.65 -0.73
N THR A 180 -20.01 9.40 -1.15
CA THR A 180 -19.99 9.02 -2.56
C THR A 180 -21.32 9.32 -3.25
N GLY A 181 -22.44 8.90 -2.65
CA GLY A 181 -23.77 9.15 -3.19
C GLY A 181 -24.11 10.64 -3.26
N ALA A 182 -23.78 11.39 -2.20
CA ALA A 182 -23.94 12.84 -2.16
C ALA A 182 -23.12 13.52 -3.25
N LEU A 183 -21.84 13.14 -3.40
CA LEU A 183 -20.94 13.74 -4.38
C LEU A 183 -21.39 13.45 -5.82
N TYR A 184 -21.75 12.20 -6.11
CA TYR A 184 -22.21 11.77 -7.43
C TYR A 184 -23.45 12.55 -7.92
N LYS A 185 -24.34 12.93 -7.01
CA LYS A 185 -25.60 13.63 -7.34
C LYS A 185 -25.67 15.08 -6.88
N SER A 186 -24.55 15.62 -6.39
CA SER A 186 -24.44 17.00 -5.90
C SER A 186 -24.88 18.06 -6.94
N THR A 187 -24.54 17.84 -8.20
CA THR A 187 -24.87 18.74 -9.33
C THR A 187 -26.35 18.76 -9.70
N ALA A 188 -27.14 17.78 -9.26
CA ALA A 188 -28.59 17.75 -9.50
C ALA A 188 -29.40 18.43 -8.38
N GLY A 189 -28.74 18.91 -7.32
CA GLY A 189 -29.35 19.61 -6.18
C GLY A 189 -29.32 18.82 -4.86
N VAL A 190 -29.73 19.47 -3.78
CA VAL A 190 -29.61 18.93 -2.40
C VAL A 190 -30.52 17.72 -2.17
N LYS A 191 -31.77 17.75 -2.67
CA LYS A 191 -32.72 16.63 -2.54
C LYS A 191 -32.21 15.33 -3.18
N PRO A 192 -31.79 15.31 -4.47
CA PRO A 192 -31.26 14.09 -5.07
C PRO A 192 -29.89 13.69 -4.51
N ALA A 193 -29.07 14.64 -4.04
CA ALA A 193 -27.83 14.33 -3.31
C ALA A 193 -28.11 13.56 -2.02
N LEU A 194 -29.06 14.02 -1.20
CA LEU A 194 -29.46 13.32 0.02
C LEU A 194 -30.07 11.94 -0.26
N ALA A 195 -30.94 11.83 -1.26
CA ALA A 195 -31.54 10.56 -1.65
C ALA A 195 -30.49 9.54 -2.14
N ALA A 196 -29.52 10.00 -2.92
CA ALA A 196 -28.41 9.15 -3.36
C ALA A 196 -27.49 8.76 -2.20
N ALA A 197 -27.21 9.70 -1.28
CA ALA A 197 -26.40 9.44 -0.09
C ALA A 197 -27.04 8.36 0.81
N THR A 198 -28.33 8.48 1.11
CA THR A 198 -29.02 7.49 1.96
C THR A 198 -29.11 6.13 1.28
N PHE A 199 -29.35 6.09 -0.03
CA PHE A 199 -29.40 4.84 -0.78
C PHE A 199 -28.06 4.10 -0.77
N VAL A 200 -26.97 4.78 -1.14
CA VAL A 200 -25.64 4.16 -1.21
C VAL A 200 -25.12 3.81 0.19
N SER A 201 -25.35 4.66 1.19
CA SER A 201 -25.03 4.36 2.59
C SER A 201 -25.80 3.14 3.12
N GLY A 202 -27.09 3.02 2.76
CA GLY A 202 -27.91 1.85 3.10
C GLY A 202 -27.35 0.56 2.48
N MET A 203 -26.97 0.59 1.20
CA MET A 203 -26.32 -0.55 0.55
C MET A 203 -25.00 -0.94 1.22
N ALA A 204 -24.16 0.04 1.56
CA ALA A 204 -22.91 -0.21 2.29
C ALA A 204 -23.15 -0.80 3.68
N GLY A 205 -24.19 -0.34 4.38
CA GLY A 205 -24.61 -0.88 5.67
C GLY A 205 -25.12 -2.32 5.57
N ILE A 206 -25.93 -2.62 4.56
CA ILE A 206 -26.42 -3.99 4.29
C ILE A 206 -25.23 -4.91 3.98
N TRP A 207 -24.32 -4.50 3.10
CA TRP A 207 -23.12 -5.28 2.77
C TRP A 207 -22.24 -5.55 3.99
N SER A 208 -22.03 -4.52 4.81
CA SER A 208 -21.29 -4.63 6.07
C SER A 208 -21.97 -5.59 7.06
N TYR A 209 -23.30 -5.57 7.13
CA TYR A 209 -24.07 -6.49 7.96
C TYR A 209 -23.93 -7.94 7.47
N VAL A 210 -24.06 -8.16 6.16
CA VAL A 210 -23.90 -9.49 5.56
C VAL A 210 -22.50 -10.03 5.79
N LYS A 211 -21.45 -9.23 5.56
CA LYS A 211 -20.04 -9.62 5.80
C LYS A 211 -19.76 -9.97 7.26
N LYS A 212 -20.49 -9.40 8.24
CA LYS A 212 -20.37 -9.78 9.66
C LYS A 212 -21.10 -11.07 10.02
N ARG A 213 -22.02 -11.54 9.18
CA ARG A 213 -22.89 -12.69 9.44
C ARG A 213 -22.45 -13.96 8.73
N VAL A 214 -21.71 -13.82 7.63
CA VAL A 214 -21.08 -14.89 6.85
C VAL A 214 -19.65 -15.06 7.32
#